data_AF-A0A538GLT8-F1
#
_entry.id   AF-A0A538GLT8-F1
#
_cell.length_a   1.000
_cell.length_b   1.000
_cell.length_c   1.000
_cell.angle_alpha   90.00
_cell.angle_beta   90.00
_cell.angle_gamma   90.00
#
_symmetry.space_group_name_H-M   'P 1'
#
loop_
_entity.id
_entity.type
_entity.pdbx_description
1 polymer ?
#
loop_
_entity_poly.entity_id
_entity_poly.type
_entity_poly.pdbx_seq_one_letter_code
_entity_poly.pdbx_strand_id
1 'polypeptide(L)' 'MLLANNGYPFLDIMWTMFIFFAWVIWISLVIMVLIDNFRRRDNSGWGKAGWTVLIIFVPLIGVLAYMIARPPEADAVLT' A
#
# COMPACT_ATOMS: atom_id res chain seq x y z
N MET A 1 7.87 19.07 -29.88
CA MET A 1 8.24 20.34 -29.24
C MET A 1 8.17 20.10 -27.73
N LEU A 2 9.31 19.82 -27.11
CA LEU A 2 9.39 19.57 -25.66
C LEU A 2 9.16 20.90 -24.95
N LEU A 3 8.01 21.05 -24.29
CA LEU A 3 7.72 22.22 -23.47
C LEU A 3 8.57 22.17 -22.21
N ALA A 4 9.82 22.62 -22.32
CA ALA A 4 10.63 22.95 -21.15
C ALA A 4 10.03 24.22 -20.54
N ASN A 5 9.21 24.05 -19.50
CA ASN A 5 8.69 25.15 -18.70
C ASN A 5 9.85 25.75 -17.87
N ASN A 6 10.54 26.75 -18.41
CA ASN A 6 11.71 27.41 -17.80
C ASN A 6 11.33 28.33 -16.64
N GLY A 7 10.80 27.77 -15.55
CA GLY A 7 10.51 28.52 -14.32
C GLY A 7 11.48 28.23 -13.18
N TYR A 8 11.71 26.96 -12.84
CA TYR A 8 12.33 26.59 -11.56
C TYR A 8 13.06 25.23 -11.62
N PRO A 9 14.28 25.15 -12.20
CA PRO A 9 14.99 23.89 -12.39
C PRO A 9 15.29 23.14 -11.08
N PHE A 10 15.50 23.87 -9.97
CA PHE A 10 15.66 23.26 -8.65
C PHE A 10 14.38 22.58 -8.17
N LEU A 11 13.22 23.24 -8.33
CA LEU A 11 11.93 22.68 -7.96
C LEU A 11 11.62 21.43 -8.80
N ASP A 12 11.96 21.43 -10.09
CA ASP A 12 11.77 20.27 -10.97
C ASP A 12 12.60 19.06 -10.50
N ILE A 13 13.86 19.28 -10.12
CA ILE A 13 14.72 18.20 -9.59
C ILE A 13 14.20 17.69 -8.23
N MET A 14 13.80 18.60 -7.33
CA MET A 14 13.20 18.21 -6.05
C MET A 14 11.90 17.44 -6.23
N TRP A 15 11.04 17.88 -7.15
CA TRP A 15 9.76 17.25 -7.44
C TRP A 15 9.93 15.86 -8.06
N THR A 16 10.86 15.71 -9.00
CA THR A 16 11.19 14.41 -9.59
C THR A 16 11.79 13.44 -8.57
N MET A 17 12.67 13.91 -7.66
CA MET A 17 13.19 13.11 -6.56
C MET A 17 12.08 12.68 -5.58
N PHE A 18 11.16 13.59 -5.23
CA PHE A 18 10.01 13.29 -4.38
C PHE A 18 9.12 12.21 -5.00
N ILE A 19 8.78 12.34 -6.29
CA ILE A 19 7.99 11.34 -7.02
C ILE A 19 8.72 10.00 -7.07
N PHE A 20 10.04 9.99 -7.28
CA PHE A 20 10.83 8.77 -7.28
C PHE A 20 10.75 8.02 -5.94
N PHE A 21 10.95 8.72 -4.81
CA PHE A 21 10.80 8.10 -3.49
C PHE A 21 9.36 7.67 -3.20
N ALA A 22 8.36 8.45 -3.62
CA ALA A 22 6.96 8.06 -3.50
C ALA A 22 6.67 6.75 -4.24
N TRP A 23 7.24 6.55 -5.43
CA TRP A 23 7.16 5.27 -6.16
C TRP A 23 7.84 4.11 -5.43
N VAL A 24 9.03 4.34 -4.86
CA VAL A 24 9.74 3.32 -4.07
C VAL A 24 8.91 2.90 -2.84
N ILE A 25 8.37 3.87 -2.11
CA ILE A 25 7.51 3.62 -0.94
C ILE A 25 6.25 2.88 -1.38
N TRP A 26 5.59 3.32 -2.44
CA TRP A 26 4.38 2.69 -2.98
C TRP A 26 4.59 1.20 -3.30
N ILE A 27 5.63 0.87 -4.06
CA ILE A 27 5.95 -0.51 -4.42
C ILE A 27 6.30 -1.32 -3.17
N SER A 28 7.09 -0.75 -2.26
CA SER A 28 7.47 -1.40 -1.01
C SER A 28 6.26 -1.71 -0.12
N LEU A 29 5.30 -0.79 -0.03
CA LEU A 29 4.05 -0.99 0.72
C LEU A 29 3.19 -2.09 0.11
N VAL A 30 3.03 -2.11 -1.22
CA VAL A 30 2.28 -3.19 -1.91
C VAL A 30 2.92 -4.55 -1.60
N ILE A 31 4.25 -4.66 -1.69
CA ILE A 31 4.96 -5.91 -1.39
C ILE A 31 4.77 -6.31 0.08
N MET A 32 4.99 -5.40 1.03
CA MET A 32 4.83 -5.68 2.46
C MET A 32 3.42 -6.15 2.81
N VAL A 33 2.40 -5.46 2.31
CA VAL A 33 0.99 -5.79 2.61
C VAL A 33 0.59 -7.11 1.94
N LEU A 34 1.07 -7.40 0.73
CA LEU A 34 0.87 -8.70 0.09
C LEU A 34 1.51 -9.83 0.91
N ILE A 35 2.75 -9.67 1.37
CA ILE A 35 3.42 -10.67 2.22
C ILE A 35 2.62 -10.92 3.49
N ASP A 36 2.12 -9.86 4.15
CA ASP A 36 1.31 -10.03 5.36
C ASP A 36 -0.02 -10.75 5.09
N ASN A 37 -0.70 -10.40 3.98
CA ASN A 37 -1.93 -11.07 3.54
C ASN A 37 -1.69 -12.57 3.28
N PHE A 38 -0.57 -12.95 2.65
CA PHE A 38 -0.26 -14.36 2.42
C PHE A 38 0.18 -15.10 3.69
N ARG A 39 0.84 -14.41 4.62
CA ARG A 39 1.31 -14.96 5.90
C ARG A 39 0.16 -15.37 6.83
N ARG A 40 -0.97 -14.66 6.75
CA ARG A 40 -2.22 -14.99 7.47
C ARG A 40 -2.78 -16.35 7.01
N ARG A 41 -2.98 -17.28 7.95
CA ARG A 41 -3.48 -18.66 7.67
C ARG A 41 -4.96 -18.86 7.99
N ASP A 42 -5.60 -17.85 8.55
CA ASP A 42 -7.01 -17.77 8.97
C ASP A 42 -7.97 -17.53 7.79
N ASN A 43 -7.50 -16.95 6.67
CA ASN A 43 -8.33 -16.61 5.51
C ASN A 43 -8.35 -17.71 4.42
N SER A 44 -9.54 -17.99 3.89
CA SER A 44 -9.75 -18.88 2.75
C SER A 44 -9.05 -18.36 1.48
N GLY A 45 -8.66 -19.26 0.57
CA GLY A 45 -7.91 -18.91 -0.64
C GLY A 45 -8.61 -17.87 -1.54
N TRP A 46 -9.94 -17.91 -1.60
CA TRP A 46 -10.74 -16.92 -2.31
C TRP A 46 -10.75 -15.54 -1.64
N GLY A 47 -10.76 -15.50 -0.31
CA GLY A 47 -10.59 -14.25 0.44
C GLY A 47 -9.25 -13.59 0.13
N LYS A 48 -8.17 -14.36 0.11
CA LYS A 48 -6.83 -13.85 -0.23
C LYS A 48 -6.78 -13.23 -1.63
N ALA A 49 -7.41 -13.87 -2.62
CA ALA A 49 -7.43 -13.37 -4.00
C ALA A 49 -8.14 -12.01 -4.11
N GLY A 50 -9.29 -11.84 -3.45
CA GLY A 50 -10.01 -10.56 -3.41
C GLY A 50 -9.19 -9.45 -2.76
N TRP A 51 -8.53 -9.75 -1.65
CA TRP A 51 -7.65 -8.80 -0.96
C TRP A 51 -6.44 -8.38 -1.81
N THR A 52 -5.81 -9.33 -2.51
CA THR A 52 -4.68 -9.05 -3.41
C THR A 52 -5.05 -8.05 -4.50
N VAL A 53 -6.23 -8.20 -5.12
CA VAL A 53 -6.70 -7.26 -6.16
C VAL A 53 -6.89 -5.86 -5.58
N LEU A 54 -7.56 -5.73 -4.43
CA LEU A 54 -7.77 -4.42 -3.78
C LEU A 54 -6.45 -3.72 -3.42
N ILE A 55 -5.46 -4.46 -2.90
CA ILE A 55 -4.15 -3.93 -2.52
C ILE A 55 -3.37 -3.41 -3.74
N ILE A 56 -3.44 -4.11 -4.89
CA ILE A 56 -2.70 -3.72 -6.11
C ILE A 56 -3.25 -2.43 -6.72
N PHE A 57 -4.59 -2.32 -6.84
CA PHE A 57 -5.20 -1.18 -7.52
C PHE A 57 -5.37 0.04 -6.63
N VAL A 58 -5.57 -0.16 -5.32
CA VAL A 58 -5.79 0.95 -4.39
C VAL A 58 -5.11 0.69 -3.04
N PRO A 59 -3.77 0.85 -2.94
CA PRO A 59 -3.01 0.61 -1.71
C PRO A 59 -3.56 1.31 -0.48
N LEU A 60 -4.00 2.57 -0.60
CA LEU A 60 -4.53 3.34 0.53
C LEU A 60 -5.84 2.73 1.05
N ILE A 61 -6.74 2.30 0.15
CA ILE A 61 -7.98 1.62 0.51
C ILE A 61 -7.70 0.20 1.00
N GLY A 62 -6.74 -0.51 0.42
CA GLY A 62 -6.32 -1.85 0.86
C GLY A 62 -5.85 -1.85 2.31
N VAL A 63 -5.04 -0.86 2.72
CA VAL A 63 -4.58 -0.71 4.10
C VAL A 63 -5.73 -0.37 5.06
N LEU A 64 -6.59 0.59 4.70
CA LEU A 64 -7.74 0.96 5.55
C LEU A 64 -8.74 -0.20 5.71
N ALA A 65 -9.04 -0.90 4.62
CA ALA A 65 -9.92 -2.06 4.65
C ALA A 65 -9.32 -3.21 5.46
N TYR A 66 -8.00 -3.45 5.38
CA TYR A 66 -7.32 -4.43 6.24
C TYR A 66 -7.44 -4.10 7.73
N MET A 67 -7.27 -2.83 8.10
CA MET A 67 -7.43 -2.41 9.50
C MET A 67 -8.86 -2.64 10.00
N ILE A 68 -9.87 -2.39 9.16
CA ILE A 68 -11.29 -2.61 9.50
C ILE A 68 -11.62 -4.10 9.56
N ALA A 69 -11.04 -4.91 8.67
CA ALA A 69 -11.26 -6.35 8.63
C ALA A 69 -10.48 -7.12 9.72
N ARG A 70 -9.59 -6.46 10.47
CA ARG A 70 -8.91 -7.09 11.60
C ARG A 70 -9.93 -7.36 12.72
N PRO A 71 -10.15 -8.62 13.10
CA PRO A 71 -11.06 -8.92 14.21
C PRO A 71 -10.54 -8.29 15.52
N PRO A 72 -11.43 -7.77 16.38
CA PRO A 72 -11.04 -7.30 17.71
C PRO A 72 -10.46 -8.45 18.54
N GLU A 73 -9.34 -8.22 19.23
CA GLU A 73 -8.88 -9.09 20.31
C GLU A 73 -9.88 -8.97 21.46
N ALA A 74 -10.81 -9.92 21.59
CA ALA A 74 -11.88 -9.88 22.58
C ALA A 74 -11.77 -11.05 23.58
N ASP A 75 -10.56 -11.45 23.99
CA ASP A 75 -10.42 -12.69 24.78
C ASP A 75 -9.18 -12.76 25.70
N ALA A 76 -8.15 -11.92 25.55
CA ALA A 76 -6.85 -12.14 26.21
C ALA A 76 -6.80 -11.80 27.72
N VAL A 77 -7.91 -11.46 28.36
CA VAL A 77 -7.94 -11.03 29.78
C VAL A 77 -8.78 -11.96 30.67
N LEU A 78 -9.48 -12.97 30.11
CA LEU A 78 -10.41 -13.82 30.87
C LEU A 78 -10.13 -15.34 30.84
N THR A 79 -8.94 -15.80 30.43
CA THR A 79 -8.53 -17.21 30.58
C THR A 79 -7.12 -17.35 31.13
#